data_AF-A0A369R5R3-F1
#
_entry.id   AF-A0A369R5R3-F1
#
_cell.length_a   1.000
_cell.length_b   1.000
_cell.length_c   1.000
_cell.angle_alpha   90.00
_cell.angle_beta   90.00
_cell.angle_gamma   90.00
#
_symmetry.space_group_name_H-M   'P 1'
#
loop_
_entity.id
_entity.type
_entity.pdbx_description
1 polymer ?
#
loop_
_entity_poly.entity_id
_entity_poly.type
_entity_poly.pdbx_seq_one_letter_code
_entity_poly.pdbx_strand_id
1 'polypeptide(L)' 'MKNRTDRKPQQRLVIDMEIRTLISLVSALIFIGLSLYIVFFLAKLPGAVPDELSFIALMTGLYGAVRLWRAILSIRNRQ' A
#
# COMPACT_ATOMS: atom_id res chain seq x y z
N MET A 1 -8.44 -45.38 0.60
CA MET A 1 -7.31 -44.69 1.26
C MET A 1 -6.82 -43.59 0.32
N LYS A 2 -7.52 -42.45 0.26
CA LYS A 2 -7.27 -41.38 -0.73
C LYS A 2 -7.40 -40.02 -0.05
N ASN A 3 -6.48 -39.12 -0.42
CA ASN A 3 -6.46 -37.67 -0.15
C ASN A 3 -6.08 -37.17 1.25
N ARG A 4 -4.77 -37.18 1.56
CA ARG A 4 -4.16 -36.22 2.52
C ARG A 4 -3.13 -35.28 1.88
N THR A 5 -2.89 -35.36 0.58
CA THR A 5 -1.83 -34.60 -0.11
C THR A 5 -2.30 -33.25 -0.68
N ASP A 6 -3.61 -33.01 -0.84
CA ASP A 6 -4.14 -31.80 -1.49
C ASP A 6 -4.30 -30.56 -0.59
N ARG A 7 -4.18 -30.67 0.74
CA ARG A 7 -4.38 -29.51 1.63
C ARG A 7 -3.19 -28.55 1.69
N LYS A 8 -1.96 -29.03 1.43
CA LYS A 8 -0.73 -28.23 1.52
C LYS A 8 -0.62 -27.11 0.47
N PRO A 9 -0.97 -27.31 -0.83
CA PRO A 9 -0.85 -26.24 -1.82
C PRO A 9 -1.87 -25.12 -1.60
N GLN A 10 -3.11 -25.44 -1.21
CA GLN A 10 -4.14 -24.41 -0.97
C GLN A 10 -3.83 -23.54 0.25
N GLN A 11 -3.34 -24.10 1.36
CA GLN A 11 -2.97 -23.31 2.54
C GLN A 11 -1.82 -22.34 2.27
N ARG A 12 -0.79 -22.75 1.52
CA ARG A 12 0.32 -21.84 1.15
C ARG A 12 -0.16 -20.68 0.30
N LEU A 13 -1.04 -20.94 -0.68
CA LEU A 13 -1.60 -19.93 -1.57
C LEU A 13 -2.39 -18.86 -0.80
N VAL A 14 -3.15 -19.26 0.22
CA VAL A 14 -3.89 -18.32 1.08
C VAL A 14 -2.93 -17.45 1.90
N ILE A 15 -1.92 -18.05 2.54
CA ILE A 15 -0.94 -17.33 3.38
C ILE A 15 -0.13 -16.33 2.55
N ASP A 16 0.41 -16.75 1.40
CA ASP A 16 1.19 -15.87 0.51
C ASP A 16 0.35 -14.68 0.02
N MET A 17 -0.94 -14.92 -0.23
CA MET A 17 -1.86 -13.89 -0.69
C MET A 17 -2.28 -12.94 0.45
N GLU A 18 -2.37 -13.41 1.70
CA GLU A 18 -2.60 -12.53 2.86
C GLU A 18 -1.39 -11.66 3.18
N ILE A 19 -0.18 -12.21 3.11
CA ILE A 19 1.07 -11.46 3.31
C ILE A 19 1.18 -10.36 2.24
N ARG A 20 0.87 -10.66 0.97
CA ARG A 20 0.84 -9.64 -0.09
C ARG A 20 -0.15 -8.51 0.19
N THR A 21 -1.36 -8.83 0.66
CA THR A 21 -2.36 -7.82 1.02
C THR A 21 -1.87 -6.96 2.19
N LEU A 22 -1.30 -7.58 3.23
CA LEU A 22 -0.75 -6.87 4.38
C LEU A 22 0.39 -5.92 3.99
N ILE A 23 1.35 -6.40 3.20
CA ILE A 23 2.44 -5.56 2.67
C ILE A 23 1.88 -4.40 1.84
N SER A 24 0.84 -4.66 1.04
CA SER A 24 0.20 -3.62 0.22
C SER A 24 -0.49 -2.55 1.09
N LEU A 25 -1.13 -2.94 2.19
CA LEU A 25 -1.74 -2.00 3.14
C LEU A 25 -0.68 -1.17 3.87
N VAL A 26 0.34 -1.82 4.43
CA VAL A 26 1.42 -1.15 5.18
C VAL A 26 2.16 -0.18 4.26
N SER A 27 2.53 -0.61 3.06
CA SER A 27 3.18 0.27 2.09
C SER A 27 2.28 1.45 1.69
N ALA A 28 0.98 1.22 1.45
CA ALA A 28 0.05 2.30 1.14
C ALA A 28 0.00 3.36 2.26
N LEU A 29 -0.06 2.93 3.52
CA LEU A 29 -0.02 3.83 4.68
C LEU A 29 1.29 4.63 4.74
N ILE A 30 2.43 4.00 4.48
CA ILE A 30 3.73 4.67 4.44
C ILE A 30 3.74 5.75 3.35
N PHE A 31 3.30 5.45 2.13
CA PHE A 31 3.29 6.42 1.03
C PHE A 31 2.33 7.59 1.28
N ILE A 32 1.15 7.33 1.85
CA ILE A 32 0.21 8.38 2.24
C ILE A 32 0.83 9.26 3.34
N GLY A 33 1.42 8.64 4.37
CA GLY A 33 2.11 9.36 5.44
C GLY A 33 3.26 10.22 4.92
N LEU A 34 4.05 9.70 3.98
CA LEU A 34 5.15 10.41 3.36
C LEU A 34 4.67 11.64 2.56
N SER A 35 3.58 11.48 1.80
CA SER A 35 2.94 12.57 1.06
C SER A 35 2.49 13.69 2.01
N LEU A 36 1.81 13.34 3.10
CA LEU A 36 1.41 14.32 4.12
C LEU A 36 2.63 14.99 4.77
N TYR A 37 3.67 14.22 5.09
CA TYR A 37 4.90 14.77 5.66
C TYR A 37 5.55 15.82 4.73
N ILE A 38 5.60 15.54 3.43
CA ILE A 38 6.18 16.48 2.46
C ILE A 38 5.38 17.79 2.41
N VAL A 39 4.04 17.72 2.34
CA VAL A 39 3.20 18.93 2.25
C VAL A 39 3.20 19.74 3.54
N PHE A 40 3.08 19.08 4.70
CA PHE A 40 2.89 19.78 5.97
C PHE A 40 4.20 20.26 6.62
N PHE A 41 5.30 19.53 6.42
CA PHE A 41 6.60 19.86 7.02
C PHE A 41 7.59 20.36 5.98
N LEU A 42 7.88 19.54 4.96
CA LEU A 42 9.01 19.77 4.07
C LEU A 42 8.81 21.01 3.17
N ALA A 43 7.58 21.21 2.67
CA ALA A 43 7.21 22.38 1.87
C ALA A 43 7.15 23.70 2.66
N LYS A 44 7.24 23.65 4.01
CA LYS A 44 7.26 24.84 4.88
C LYS A 44 8.66 25.26 5.32
N LEU A 45 9.70 24.52 4.93
CA LEU A 45 11.08 24.86 5.30
C LEU A 45 11.61 26.03 4.44
N PRO A 46 12.44 26.92 5.02
CA PRO A 46 13.08 28.00 4.27
C PRO A 46 14.03 27.42 3.21
N GLY A 47 13.87 27.83 1.96
CA GLY A 47 14.62 27.32 0.80
C GLY A 47 13.96 26.14 0.07
N ALA A 48 12.80 25.66 0.52
CA ALA A 48 12.01 24.69 -0.22
C ALA A 48 11.32 25.34 -1.43
N VAL A 49 11.29 24.64 -2.56
CA VAL A 49 10.49 25.01 -3.74
C VAL A 49 9.10 24.38 -3.58
N PRO A 50 8.06 25.13 -3.15
CA PRO A 50 6.81 24.54 -2.69
C PRO A 50 6.05 23.81 -3.79
N ASP A 51 6.14 24.30 -5.03
CA ASP A 51 5.47 23.70 -6.20
C ASP A 51 6.07 22.32 -6.54
N GLU A 52 7.39 22.20 -6.55
CA GLU A 52 8.08 20.93 -6.81
C GLU A 52 7.78 19.91 -5.70
N LEU A 53 7.86 20.33 -4.43
CA LEU A 53 7.55 19.46 -3.31
C LEU A 53 6.08 19.03 -3.29
N SER A 54 5.16 19.93 -3.65
CA SER A 54 3.74 19.62 -3.76
C SER A 54 3.46 18.62 -4.87
N PHE A 55 4.15 18.74 -6.01
CA PHE A 55 4.06 17.77 -7.10
C PHE A 55 4.58 16.38 -6.68
N ILE A 56 5.74 16.33 -6.02
CA ILE A 56 6.30 15.09 -5.47
C ILE A 56 5.34 14.47 -4.45
N ALA A 57 4.79 15.28 -3.55
CA ALA A 57 3.82 14.82 -2.57
C ALA A 57 2.54 14.28 -3.21
N LEU A 58 2.05 14.93 -4.28
CA LEU A 58 0.88 14.48 -5.04
C LEU A 58 1.14 13.11 -5.68
N MET A 59 2.27 12.94 -6.36
CA MET A 59 2.64 11.66 -6.98
C MET A 59 2.80 10.55 -5.93
N THR A 60 3.46 10.87 -4.82
CA THR A 60 3.68 9.95 -3.69
C THR A 60 2.35 9.52 -3.06
N GLY A 61 1.46 10.49 -2.82
CA GLY A 61 0.14 10.26 -2.24
C GLY A 61 -0.78 9.49 -3.18
N LEU A 62 -0.76 9.81 -4.48
CA LEU A 62 -1.52 9.11 -5.51
C LEU A 62 -1.12 7.64 -5.59
N TYR A 63 0.18 7.34 -5.55
CA TYR A 63 0.66 5.96 -5.51
C TYR A 63 0.16 5.22 -4.27
N GLY A 64 0.24 5.85 -3.10
CA GLY A 64 -0.30 5.31 -1.85
C GLY A 64 -1.82 5.05 -1.93
N ALA A 65 -2.59 5.99 -2.47
CA ALA A 65 -4.04 5.88 -2.62
C ALA A 65 -4.45 4.75 -3.58
N VAL A 66 -3.78 4.63 -4.74
CA VAL A 66 -4.01 3.53 -5.69
C VAL A 66 -3.72 2.18 -5.03
N ARG A 67 -2.64 2.09 -4.25
CA ARG A 67 -2.25 0.87 -3.57
C ARG A 67 -3.22 0.48 -2.47
N LEU A 68 -3.72 1.46 -1.72
CA LEU A 68 -4.78 1.28 -0.73
C LEU A 68 -6.08 0.80 -1.40
N TRP A 69 -6.49 1.42 -2.49
CA TRP A 69 -7.67 1.04 -3.26
C TRP A 69 -7.60 -0.41 -3.76
N ARG A 70 -6.45 -0.82 -4.32
CA ARG A 70 -6.24 -2.21 -4.76
C ARG A 70 -6.26 -3.20 -3.60
N ALA A 71 -5.71 -2.83 -2.43
CA ALA A 71 -5.76 -3.66 -1.23
C ALA A 71 -7.20 -3.83 -0.73
N ILE A 72 -7.98 -2.75 -0.68
CA ILE A 72 -9.41 -2.77 -0.30
C ILE A 72 -10.22 -3.63 -1.27
N LEU A 73 -10.04 -3.47 -2.58
CA LEU A 73 -10.69 -4.32 -3.58
C LEU A 73 -10.33 -5.80 -3.42
N SER A 74 -9.07 -6.10 -3.11
CA SER A 74 -8.64 -7.49 -2.86
C SER A 74 -9.30 -8.07 -1.62
N ILE A 75 -9.62 -7.27 -0.60
CA ILE A 75 -10.34 -7.73 0.59
C ILE A 75 -11.82 -7.90 0.26
N ARG A 76 -12.43 -6.94 -0.44
CA ARG A 76 -13.85 -6.99 -0.83
C ARG A 76 -14.16 -8.19 -1.72
N ASN A 77 -13.32 -8.48 -2.71
CA ASN A 77 -13.52 -9.63 -3.60
C ASN A 77 -13.31 -10.99 -2.91
N ARG A 78 -12.89 -11.01 -1.64
CA ARG A 78 -12.78 -12.24 -0.83
C ARG A 78 -13.97 -12.46 0.10
N GLN A 79 -14.78 -11.43 0.36
CA GLN A 79 -16.07 -11.55 1.06
C GLN A 79 -17.14 -12.03 0.09
#